data_AF-A0A6L6X0T8-F1
#
_entry.id   AF-A0A6L6X0T8-F1
#
_cell.length_a   1.000
_cell.length_b   1.000
_cell.length_c   1.000
_cell.angle_alpha   90.00
_cell.angle_beta   90.00
_cell.angle_gamma   90.00
#
_symmetry.space_group_name_H-M   'P 1'
#
loop_
_entity.id
_entity.type
_entity.pdbx_description
1 polymer ?
#
loop_
_entity_poly.entity_id
_entity_poly.type
_entity_poly.pdbx_seq_one_letter_code
_entity_poly.pdbx_strand_id
1 'polypeptide(L)'
;MNEKNEAETLMAQLESEMALANLVKRGEYAAGIAVLSGDILKSATAAGVPYRMAEEMAGDFWKAEMLADTVAALIRDASLEDEAEQ
;
A
#
# COMPACT_ATOMS: atom_id res chain seq x y z
N MET A 1 35.66 -9.83 19.12
CA MET A 1 34.72 -10.59 18.25
C MET A 1 33.25 -10.28 18.58
N ASN A 2 32.95 -9.17 19.29
CA ASN A 2 31.60 -8.84 19.78
C ASN A 2 30.92 -7.74 18.95
N GLU A 3 31.68 -6.73 18.52
CA GLU A 3 31.14 -5.54 17.82
C GLU A 3 30.52 -5.86 16.46
N LYS A 4 31.07 -6.84 15.73
CA LYS A 4 30.53 -7.25 14.41
C LYS A 4 29.16 -7.92 14.53
N ASN A 5 28.96 -8.77 15.54
CA ASN A 5 27.67 -9.40 15.81
C ASN A 5 26.63 -8.40 16.32
N GLU A 6 27.05 -7.40 17.11
CA GLU A 6 26.16 -6.33 17.58
C GLU A 6 25.71 -5.44 16.42
N ALA A 7 26.61 -5.09 15.50
CA ALA A 7 26.28 -4.33 14.29
C ALA A 7 25.32 -5.10 13.36
N GLU A 8 25.56 -6.39 13.13
CA GLU A 8 24.67 -7.25 12.32
C GLU A 8 23.27 -7.37 12.95
N THR A 9 23.19 -7.47 14.29
CA THR A 9 21.91 -7.52 15.01
C THR A 9 21.14 -6.20 14.93
N LEU A 10 21.84 -5.07 15.05
CA LEU A 10 21.26 -3.72 14.91
C LEU A 10 20.73 -3.48 13.48
N MET A 11 21.48 -3.90 12.46
CA MET A 11 21.04 -3.82 11.06
C MET A 11 19.77 -4.63 10.83
N ALA A 12 19.72 -5.88 11.30
CA ALA A 12 18.53 -6.72 11.14
C ALA A 12 17.29 -6.16 11.87
N GLN A 13 17.49 -5.50 13.02
CA GLN A 13 16.41 -4.81 13.72
C GLN A 13 15.89 -3.60 12.94
N LEU A 14 16.79 -2.77 12.41
CA LEU A 14 16.43 -1.62 11.58
C LEU A 14 15.68 -2.03 10.31
N GLU A 15 16.13 -3.07 9.61
CA GLU A 15 15.43 -3.62 8.44
C GLU A 15 14.02 -4.10 8.80
N SER A 16 13.87 -4.78 9.93
CA SER A 16 12.58 -5.26 10.42
C SER A 16 11.64 -4.10 10.78
N GLU A 17 12.15 -3.06 11.44
CA GLU A 17 11.38 -1.86 11.78
C GLU A 17 10.94 -1.08 10.54
N MET A 18 11.84 -0.93 9.55
CA MET A 18 11.52 -0.30 8.28
C MET A 18 10.46 -1.09 7.50
N ALA A 19 10.59 -2.42 7.45
CA ALA A 19 9.60 -3.28 6.82
C ALA A 19 8.22 -3.15 7.49
N LEU A 20 8.18 -3.12 8.83
CA LEU A 20 6.95 -2.93 9.59
C LEU A 20 6.33 -1.55 9.33
N ALA A 21 7.13 -0.48 9.35
CA ALA A 21 6.66 0.87 9.08
C ALA A 21 6.05 1.00 7.68
N ASN A 22 6.70 0.41 6.67
CA ASN A 22 6.17 0.36 5.31
C ASN A 22 4.87 -0.43 5.22
N LEU A 23 4.77 -1.56 5.92
CA LEU A 23 3.53 -2.36 5.97
C LEU A 23 2.37 -1.59 6.60
N VAL A 24 2.62 -0.92 7.73
CA VAL A 24 1.61 -0.09 8.42
C VAL A 24 1.10 1.02 7.50
N LYS A 25 2.02 1.75 6.88
CA LYS A 25 1.68 2.82 5.94
C LYS A 25 0.81 2.31 4.79
N ARG A 26 1.16 1.18 4.19
CA ARG A 26 0.34 0.54 3.13
C ARG A 26 -1.04 0.11 3.65
N GLY A 27 -1.10 -0.42 4.87
CA GLY A 27 -2.36 -0.76 5.53
C GLY A 27 -3.28 0.45 5.71
N GLU A 28 -2.74 1.60 6.12
CA GLU A 28 -3.48 2.85 6.27
C GLU A 28 -4.02 3.35 4.92
N TYR A 29 -3.20 3.32 3.87
CA TYR A 29 -3.66 3.66 2.52
C TYR A 29 -4.78 2.74 2.02
N ALA A 30 -4.62 1.43 2.18
CA ALA A 30 -5.65 0.46 1.80
C ALA A 30 -6.96 0.69 2.57
N ALA A 31 -6.89 1.01 3.87
CA ALA A 31 -8.06 1.36 4.66
C ALA A 31 -8.74 2.64 4.14
N GLY A 32 -7.96 3.65 3.75
CA GLY A 32 -8.49 4.87 3.13
C GLY A 32 -9.22 4.61 1.81
N ILE A 33 -8.62 3.79 0.93
CA ILE A 33 -9.24 3.39 -0.35
C ILE A 33 -10.55 2.62 -0.09
N ALA A 34 -10.59 1.74 0.92
CA ALA A 34 -11.80 1.00 1.27
C ALA A 34 -12.96 1.92 1.64
N VAL A 35 -12.68 2.95 2.44
CA VAL A 35 -13.68 3.94 2.84
C VAL A 35 -14.23 4.68 1.60
N LEU A 36 -13.34 5.13 0.71
CA LEU A 36 -13.74 5.83 -0.51
C LEU A 36 -14.56 4.94 -1.46
N SER A 37 -14.18 3.67 -1.63
CA SER A 37 -14.98 2.70 -2.38
C SER A 37 -16.38 2.53 -1.78
N GLY A 38 -16.49 2.46 -0.46
CA GLY A 38 -17.78 2.43 0.24
C GLY A 38 -18.63 3.68 -0.02
N ASP A 39 -18.01 4.86 -0.02
CA ASP A 39 -18.69 6.12 -0.32
C ASP A 39 -19.17 6.20 -1.78
N ILE A 40 -18.42 5.64 -2.73
CA ILE A 40 -18.85 5.51 -4.13
C ILE A 40 -20.10 4.64 -4.22
N LEU A 41 -20.11 3.46 -3.60
CA LEU A 41 -21.26 2.56 -3.58
C LEU A 41 -22.49 3.26 -2.97
N LYS A 42 -22.31 3.92 -1.83
CA LYS A 42 -23.38 4.65 -1.13
C LYS A 42 -23.93 5.81 -1.97
N SER A 43 -23.06 6.58 -2.60
CA SER A 43 -23.45 7.74 -3.40
C SER A 43 -24.16 7.32 -4.69
N ALA A 44 -23.66 6.29 -5.37
CA ALA A 44 -24.25 5.76 -6.60
C ALA A 44 -25.64 5.14 -6.33
N THR A 45 -25.76 4.34 -5.26
CA THR A 45 -27.08 3.78 -4.87
C THR A 45 -28.07 4.87 -4.49
N ALA A 46 -27.64 5.91 -3.75
CA ALA A 46 -28.49 7.06 -3.43
C ALA A 46 -28.92 7.86 -4.69
N ALA A 47 -28.08 7.88 -5.73
CA ALA A 47 -28.41 8.49 -7.03
C ALA A 47 -29.32 7.61 -7.91
N GLY A 48 -29.73 6.43 -7.44
CA GLY A 48 -30.62 5.52 -8.17
C GLY A 48 -29.93 4.55 -9.12
N VAL A 49 -28.59 4.43 -9.05
CA VAL A 49 -27.86 3.41 -9.81
C VAL A 49 -28.21 2.02 -9.26
N PRO A 50 -28.52 1.03 -10.12
CA PRO A 50 -28.76 -0.34 -9.68
C PRO A 50 -27.60 -0.87 -8.85
N TYR A 51 -27.90 -1.53 -7.72
CA TYR A 51 -26.91 -1.96 -6.74
C TYR A 51 -25.70 -2.67 -7.36
N ARG A 52 -25.93 -3.64 -8.26
CA ARG A 52 -24.87 -4.39 -8.93
C ARG A 52 -23.90 -3.50 -9.70
N MET A 53 -24.41 -2.48 -10.39
CA MET A 53 -23.56 -1.54 -11.14
C MET A 53 -22.80 -0.61 -10.19
N ALA A 54 -23.43 -0.16 -9.11
CA ALA A 54 -22.76 0.65 -8.08
C ALA A 54 -21.66 -0.15 -7.36
N GLU A 55 -21.87 -1.45 -7.12
CA GLU A 55 -20.89 -2.38 -6.58
C GLU A 55 -19.71 -2.58 -7.54
N GLU A 56 -19.99 -2.78 -8.84
CA GLU A 56 -18.95 -2.85 -9.88
C GLU A 56 -18.12 -1.56 -9.92
N MET A 57 -18.76 -0.37 -9.90
CA MET A 57 -18.06 0.92 -9.86
C MET A 57 -17.14 1.07 -8.65
N ALA A 58 -17.63 0.76 -7.45
CA ALA A 58 -16.85 0.82 -6.21
C ALA A 58 -15.68 -0.17 -6.22
N GLY A 59 -15.91 -1.37 -6.76
CA GLY A 59 -14.90 -2.43 -6.90
C GLY A 59 -13.84 -2.10 -7.94
N ASP A 60 -14.19 -1.42 -9.03
CA ASP A 60 -13.23 -1.01 -10.05
C ASP A 60 -12.35 0.13 -9.56
N PHE A 61 -12.91 1.08 -8.80
CA PHE A 61 -12.11 2.09 -8.09
C PHE A 61 -11.12 1.43 -7.11
N TRP A 62 -11.58 0.48 -6.28
CA TRP A 62 -10.71 -0.26 -5.36
C TRP A 62 -9.52 -0.89 -6.09
N LYS A 63 -9.79 -1.62 -7.18
CA LYS A 63 -8.74 -2.32 -7.95
C LYS A 63 -7.76 -1.32 -8.57
N ALA A 64 -8.25 -0.23 -9.15
CA ALA A 64 -7.43 0.77 -9.81
C ALA A 64 -6.45 1.42 -8.82
N GLU A 65 -6.95 1.85 -7.66
CA GLU A 65 -6.12 2.52 -6.65
C GLU A 65 -5.15 1.55 -5.97
N MET A 66 -5.56 0.32 -5.65
CA MET A 66 -4.66 -0.69 -5.09
C MET A 66 -3.56 -1.09 -6.07
N LEU A 67 -3.86 -1.13 -7.38
CA LEU A 67 -2.86 -1.39 -8.42
C LEU A 67 -1.89 -0.22 -8.54
N ALA A 68 -2.37 1.03 -8.49
CA ALA A 68 -1.53 2.21 -8.52
C ALA A 68 -0.57 2.26 -7.31
N ASP A 69 -1.03 1.91 -6.11
CA ASP A 69 -0.17 1.81 -4.92
C ASP A 69 0.89 0.71 -5.07
N THR A 70 0.50 -0.45 -5.62
CA THR A 70 1.43 -1.57 -5.86
C THR A 70 2.51 -1.20 -6.88
N VAL A 71 2.15 -0.52 -7.97
CA VAL A 71 3.10 -0.06 -8.98
C VAL A 71 4.01 1.05 -8.43
N ALA A 72 3.46 2.00 -7.66
CA ALA A 72 4.25 3.04 -7.03
C ALA A 72 5.22 2.50 -5.96
N ALA A 73 4.88 1.39 -5.29
CA ALA A 73 5.80 0.68 -4.41
C ALA A 73 6.94 0.02 -5.20
N LEU A 74 6.61 -0.70 -6.27
CA LEU A 74 7.60 -1.36 -7.13
C LEU A 74 8.60 -0.38 -7.78
N ILE A 75 8.13 0.78 -8.24
CA ILE A 75 8.99 1.82 -8.83
C ILE A 75 9.94 2.40 -7.76
N ARG A 76 9.47 2.57 -6.52
CA ARG A 76 10.31 3.06 -5.42
C ARG A 76 11.39 2.05 -5.04
N ASP A 77 11.05 0.77 -4.97
CA ASP A 77 12.03 -0.28 -4.69
C ASP A 77 13.07 -0.38 -5.81
N ALA A 78 12.66 -0.33 -7.08
CA ALA A 78 13.56 -0.33 -8.22
C ALA A 78 14.51 0.89 -8.24
N SER A 79 14.02 2.08 -7.85
CA SER A 79 14.86 3.28 -7.78
C SER A 79 15.92 3.24 -6.67
N LEU A 80 15.70 2.45 -5.60
CA LEU A 80 16.66 2.28 -4.51
C LEU A 80 17.76 1.27 -4.86
N GLU A 81 17.48 0.28 -5.72
CA GLU A 81 18.49 -0.65 -6.23
C GLU A 81 19.48 0.05 -7.18
N ASP A 82 19.00 0.94 -8.06
CA ASP A 82 19.86 1.68 -9.00
C ASP A 82 20.84 2.66 -8.32
N GLU A 83 20.52 3.16 -7.12
CA GLU A 83 21.41 4.03 -6.33
C GLU A 83 22.45 3.24 -5.51
N ALA A 84 22.21 1.97 -5.23
CA ALA A 84 23.13 1.12 -4.46
C ALA A 84 24.27 0.51 -5.33
N GLU A 85 24.14 0.56 -6.66
CA GLU A 85 25.13 0.04 -7.61
C GLU A 85 26.10 1.11 -8.16
N GLN A 86 26.03 2.37 -7.70
CA GLN A 86 26.94 3.48 -8.07
C GLN A 86 27.89 3.87 -6.93
#